data_AF-A0A838IY32-F1
#
_entry.id   AF-A0A838IY32-F1
#
_cell.length_a   1.000
_cell.length_b   1.000
_cell.length_c   1.000
_cell.angle_alpha   90.00
_cell.angle_beta   90.00
_cell.angle_gamma   90.00
#
_symmetry.space_group_name_H-M   'P 1'
#
loop_
_entity.id
_entity.type
_entity.pdbx_description
1 polymer ?
#
loop_
_entity_poly.entity_id
_entity_poly.type
_entity_poly.pdbx_seq_one_letter_code
_entity_poly.pdbx_strand_id
1 'polypeptide(L)'
;MYRGREGQWAFLLHRVSGVAIALFLLLHVLDISLVMFGPDGPFDAFLAFYHNWPFRIGLLMVIAGVVYHALNGLRIILMDFTTWGVRYQRQLWYGVLGLTTAIGVPVLWIVVPQIVGGI
;
A
#
# COMPACT_ATOMS: atom_id res chain seq x y z
N MET A 1 20.50 -12.08 -20.15
CA MET A 1 19.41 -11.24 -19.59
C MET A 1 18.61 -12.06 -18.59
N TYR A 2 18.47 -11.59 -17.34
CA TYR A 2 17.66 -12.24 -16.31
C TYR A 2 16.17 -11.98 -16.57
N ARG A 3 15.32 -13.01 -16.51
CA ARG A 3 13.90 -12.93 -16.92
C ARG A 3 12.90 -12.72 -15.78
N GLY A 4 13.37 -12.63 -14.54
CA GLY A 4 12.58 -12.41 -13.33
C GLY A 4 11.39 -13.34 -13.13
N ARG A 5 11.52 -14.28 -12.19
CA ARG A 5 10.44 -15.21 -11.81
C ARG A 5 9.58 -14.63 -10.69
N GLU A 6 8.50 -15.32 -10.37
CA GLU A 6 7.51 -14.93 -9.36
C GLU A 6 8.16 -14.50 -8.03
N GLY A 7 9.20 -15.21 -7.58
CA GLY A 7 9.93 -14.85 -6.36
C GLY A 7 10.63 -13.48 -6.42
N GLN A 8 11.19 -13.10 -7.58
CA GLN A 8 11.83 -11.78 -7.73
C GLN A 8 10.79 -10.67 -7.69
N TRP A 9 9.68 -10.84 -8.40
CA TRP A 9 8.58 -9.87 -8.38
C TRP A 9 7.98 -9.74 -7.00
N ALA A 10 7.76 -10.86 -6.31
CA ALA A 10 7.24 -10.88 -4.95
C ALA A 10 8.13 -10.05 -4.00
N PHE A 11 9.44 -10.23 -4.11
CA PHE A 11 10.45 -9.50 -3.35
C PHE A 11 10.47 -8.00 -3.68
N LEU A 12 10.52 -7.65 -4.97
CA LEU A 12 10.58 -6.26 -5.42
C LEU A 12 9.34 -5.49 -4.94
N LEU A 13 8.15 -6.03 -5.21
CA LEU A 13 6.89 -5.41 -4.81
C LEU A 13 6.80 -5.23 -3.29
N HIS A 14 7.28 -6.20 -2.51
CA HIS A 14 7.24 -6.10 -1.04
C HIS A 14 8.14 -5.01 -0.49
N ARG A 15 9.33 -4.83 -1.09
CA ARG A 15 10.25 -3.74 -0.72
C ARG A 15 9.71 -2.39 -1.14
N VAL A 16 9.26 -2.26 -2.38
CA VAL A 16 8.72 -1.00 -2.90
C VAL A 16 7.49 -0.59 -2.09
N SER A 17 6.59 -1.52 -1.77
CA SER A 17 5.44 -1.21 -0.91
C SER A 17 5.87 -0.84 0.51
N GLY A 18 6.85 -1.54 1.10
CA GLY A 18 7.36 -1.21 2.43
C GLY A 18 7.98 0.20 2.50
N VAL A 19 8.78 0.58 1.50
CA VAL A 19 9.35 1.94 1.40
C VAL A 19 8.25 2.98 1.20
N ALA A 20 7.27 2.72 0.32
CA ALA A 20 6.15 3.61 0.11
C ALA A 20 5.32 3.82 1.39
N ILE A 21 5.06 2.75 2.15
CA ILE A 21 4.35 2.81 3.44
C ILE A 21 5.17 3.59 4.47
N ALA A 22 6.48 3.35 4.57
CA ALA A 22 7.33 4.08 5.52
C ALA A 22 7.36 5.58 5.22
N LEU A 23 7.49 5.96 3.94
CA LEU A 23 7.42 7.36 3.51
C LEU A 23 6.04 7.97 3.74
N PHE A 24 4.97 7.23 3.43
CA PHE A 24 3.61 7.64 3.73
C PHE A 24 3.42 7.88 5.22
N LEU A 25 3.81 6.94 6.09
CA LEU A 25 3.67 7.08 7.54
C LEU A 25 4.47 8.28 8.08
N LEU A 26 5.67 8.54 7.56
CA LEU A 26 6.44 9.72 7.93
C LEU A 26 5.67 11.01 7.60
N LEU A 27 5.22 11.16 6.35
CA LEU A 27 4.45 12.32 5.92
C LEU A 27 3.11 12.43 6.64
N HIS A 28 2.47 11.29 6.92
CA HIS A 28 1.17 11.18 7.56
C HIS A 28 1.20 11.45 9.08
N VAL A 29 2.35 11.28 9.74
CA VAL A 29 2.48 11.71 11.13
C VAL A 29 2.76 13.21 11.17
N LEU A 30 3.57 13.71 10.23
CA LEU A 30 3.86 15.14 10.12
C LEU A 30 2.61 15.96 9.79
N ASP A 31 1.79 15.53 8.82
CA ASP A 31 0.62 16.29 8.38
C ASP A 31 -0.45 16.42 9.47
N ILE A 32 -0.82 15.34 10.16
CA ILE A 32 -1.80 15.37 11.26
C ILE A 32 -1.24 16.11 12.46
N SER A 33 0.08 16.11 12.68
CA SER A 33 0.70 16.89 13.77
C SER A 33 0.56 18.40 13.56
N LEU A 34 0.35 18.87 12.32
CA LEU A 34 0.15 20.29 12.05
C LEU A 34 -1.11 20.86 12.71
N VAL A 35 -2.08 20.02 13.06
CA VAL A 35 -3.28 20.44 13.81
C VAL A 35 -2.92 21.07 15.17
N MET A 36 -1.75 20.73 15.73
CA MET A 36 -1.29 21.24 17.02
C MET A 36 -0.89 22.73 16.98
N PHE A 37 -0.79 23.35 15.81
CA PHE A 37 -0.46 24.78 15.65
C PHE A 37 -1.68 25.70 15.72
N GLY A 38 -2.87 25.16 16.02
CA GLY A 38 -4.10 25.94 16.17
C GLY A 38 -4.85 26.19 14.85
N PRO A 39 -6.02 26.86 14.91
CA PRO A 39 -6.91 27.02 13.76
C PRO A 39 -6.31 27.82 12.60
N ASP A 40 -5.45 28.80 12.90
CA ASP A 40 -4.76 29.61 11.88
C ASP A 40 -3.42 28.98 11.43
N GLY A 41 -3.16 27.74 11.86
CA GLY A 41 -1.95 27.00 11.54
C GLY A 41 -1.93 26.47 10.09
N PRO A 42 -0.83 25.80 9.69
CA PRO A 42 -0.65 25.35 8.31
C PRO A 42 -1.48 24.11 7.92
N PHE A 43 -2.28 23.56 8.84
CA PHE A 43 -3.00 22.30 8.64
C PHE A 43 -3.94 22.36 7.42
N ASP A 44 -4.82 23.35 7.33
CA ASP A 44 -5.79 23.46 6.24
C ASP A 44 -5.12 23.66 4.87
N ALA A 45 -4.02 24.42 4.83
CA ALA A 45 -3.24 24.63 3.61
C ALA A 45 -2.60 23.32 3.11
N PHE A 46 -2.02 22.52 4.02
CA PHE A 46 -1.48 21.20 3.70
C PHE A 46 -2.58 20.22 3.31
N LEU A 47 -3.73 20.25 4.00
CA LEU A 47 -4.88 19.42 3.68
C LEU A 47 -5.39 19.70 2.27
N ALA A 48 -5.48 20.97 1.86
CA ALA A 48 -5.85 21.35 0.50
C ALA A 48 -4.82 20.86 -0.55
N PHE A 49 -3.53 20.90 -0.22
CA PHE A 49 -2.47 20.42 -1.09
C PHE A 49 -2.57 18.91 -1.37
N TYR A 50 -2.84 18.08 -0.35
CA TYR A 50 -2.99 16.63 -0.51
C TYR A 50 -4.29 16.22 -1.21
N HIS A 51 -5.29 17.11 -1.26
CA HIS A 51 -6.51 16.88 -2.02
C HIS A 51 -6.33 17.08 -3.54
N ASN A 52 -5.14 17.44 -4.03
CA ASN A 52 -4.88 17.49 -5.47
C ASN A 52 -4.84 16.10 -6.11
N TRP A 53 -5.22 16.02 -7.39
CA TRP A 53 -5.37 14.76 -8.12
C TRP A 53 -4.13 13.83 -8.10
N PRO A 54 -2.87 14.31 -8.14
CA PRO A 54 -1.71 13.40 -8.12
C PRO A 54 -1.55 12.67 -6.79
N PHE A 55 -1.83 13.36 -5.68
CA PHE A 55 -1.75 12.79 -4.33
C PHE A 55 -2.86 11.77 -4.09
N ARG A 56 -4.05 12.00 -4.64
CA ARG A 56 -5.15 11.03 -4.60
C ARG A 56 -4.78 9.72 -5.31
N ILE A 57 -4.10 9.78 -6.46
CA ILE A 57 -3.58 8.57 -7.12
C ILE A 57 -2.50 7.90 -6.28
N GLY A 58 -1.58 8.68 -5.71
CA GLY A 58 -0.56 8.17 -4.78
C GLY A 58 -1.17 7.41 -3.60
N LEU A 59 -2.25 7.94 -3.02
CA LEU A 59 -3.00 7.30 -1.95
C LEU A 59 -3.60 5.95 -2.38
N LEU A 60 -4.21 5.86 -3.57
CA LEU A 60 -4.74 4.60 -4.10
C LEU A 60 -3.63 3.54 -4.25
N MET A 61 -2.45 3.94 -4.72
CA MET A 61 -1.29 3.07 -4.84
C MET A 61 -0.77 2.60 -3.47
N VAL A 62 -0.75 3.50 -2.47
CA VAL A 62 -0.35 3.15 -1.09
C VAL A 62 -1.37 2.19 -0.46
N ILE A 63 -2.68 2.40 -0.64
CA ILE A 63 -3.72 1.49 -0.13
C ILE A 63 -3.53 0.07 -0.70
N ALA A 64 -3.36 -0.05 -2.02
CA ALA A 64 -3.06 -1.34 -2.65
C ALA A 64 -1.73 -1.93 -2.12
N GLY A 65 -0.72 -1.08 -1.96
CA GLY A 65 0.58 -1.42 -1.40
C GLY A 65 0.50 -1.99 0.02
N VAL A 66 -0.31 -1.40 0.91
CA VAL A 66 -0.52 -1.86 2.30
C VAL A 66 -1.10 -3.27 2.33
N VAL A 67 -2.18 -3.52 1.58
CA VAL A 67 -2.83 -4.84 1.52
C VAL A 67 -1.85 -5.89 1.00
N TYR A 68 -1.16 -5.59 -0.12
CA TYR A 68 -0.14 -6.49 -0.66
C TYR A 68 1.02 -6.71 0.31
N HIS A 69 1.53 -5.65 0.96
CA HIS A 69 2.67 -5.73 1.88
C HIS A 69 2.36 -6.65 3.06
N ALA A 70 1.19 -6.48 3.68
CA ALA A 70 0.74 -7.30 4.80
C ALA A 70 0.59 -8.77 4.41
N LEU A 71 -0.12 -9.05 3.30
CA LEU A 71 -0.34 -10.43 2.83
C LEU A 71 0.95 -11.11 2.37
N ASN A 72 1.83 -10.39 1.65
CA ASN A 72 3.11 -10.96 1.25
C ASN A 72 4.06 -11.13 2.44
N GLY A 73 3.99 -10.27 3.46
CA GLY A 73 4.69 -10.45 4.73
C GLY A 73 4.26 -11.73 5.45
N LEU A 74 2.95 -11.98 5.53
CA LEU A 74 2.40 -13.24 6.03
C LEU A 74 2.89 -14.46 5.24
N ARG A 75 2.97 -14.35 3.91
CA ARG A 75 3.56 -15.40 3.06
C ARG A 75 5.03 -15.66 3.42
N ILE A 76 5.83 -14.62 3.64
CA ILE A 76 7.25 -14.76 4.03
C ILE A 76 7.34 -15.47 5.38
N ILE A 77 6.58 -15.00 6.39
CA ILE A 77 6.51 -15.65 7.71
C ILE A 77 6.13 -17.13 7.56
N LEU A 78 5.06 -17.44 6.81
CA LEU A 78 4.65 -18.83 6.58
C LEU A 78 5.79 -19.67 5.97
N MET A 79 6.55 -19.11 5.03
CA MET A 79 7.67 -19.80 4.40
C MET A 79 8.85 -20.00 5.35
N ASP A 80 9.11 -19.07 6.26
CA ASP A 80 10.19 -19.16 7.24
C ASP A 80 9.88 -20.18 8.34
N PHE A 81 8.60 -20.33 8.71
CA PHE A 81 8.15 -21.20 9.79
C PHE A 81 7.64 -22.58 9.33
N THR A 82 7.67 -22.89 8.03
CA THR A 82 7.22 -24.20 7.50
C THR A 82 8.23 -24.84 6.55
N THR A 83 8.29 -26.17 6.54
CA THR A 83 9.17 -26.93 5.65
C THR A 83 8.64 -27.03 4.21
N TRP A 84 7.35 -26.75 3.99
CA TRP A 84 6.70 -26.88 2.69
C TRP A 84 6.48 -25.54 1.98
N GLY A 85 6.51 -24.41 2.68
CA GLY A 85 6.16 -23.10 2.11
C GLY A 85 6.98 -22.75 0.86
N VAL A 86 8.28 -23.01 0.89
CA VAL A 86 9.19 -22.76 -0.24
C VAL A 86 8.82 -23.61 -1.47
N ARG A 87 8.36 -24.85 -1.28
CA ARG A 87 7.92 -25.74 -2.37
C ARG A 87 6.74 -25.16 -3.15
N TYR A 88 5.85 -24.44 -2.46
CA TYR A 88 4.64 -23.84 -3.04
C TYR A 88 4.73 -22.32 -3.18
N GLN A 89 5.95 -21.75 -3.23
CA GLN A 89 6.15 -20.30 -3.24
C GLN A 89 5.40 -19.57 -4.36
N ARG A 90 5.20 -20.22 -5.52
CA ARG A 90 4.52 -19.68 -6.69
C ARG A 90 3.02 -19.60 -6.45
N GLN A 91 2.43 -20.69 -5.99
CA GLN A 91 1.01 -20.79 -5.63
C GLN A 91 0.68 -19.82 -4.49
N LEU A 92 1.52 -19.75 -3.46
CA LEU A 92 1.36 -18.80 -2.36
C LEU A 92 1.40 -17.36 -2.84
N TRP A 93 2.28 -17.01 -3.79
CA TRP A 93 2.33 -15.64 -4.32
C TRP A 93 1.09 -15.30 -5.15
N TYR A 94 0.61 -16.20 -6.01
CA TYR A 94 -0.67 -15.99 -6.71
C TYR A 94 -1.85 -15.91 -5.73
N GLY A 95 -1.82 -16.67 -4.63
CA GLY A 95 -2.79 -16.55 -3.54
C GLY A 95 -2.77 -15.15 -2.91
N VAL A 96 -1.58 -14.61 -2.64
CA VAL A 96 -1.40 -13.23 -2.17
C VAL A 96 -1.97 -12.23 -3.18
N LEU A 97 -1.69 -12.37 -4.48
CA LEU A 97 -2.23 -11.47 -5.51
C LEU A 97 -3.76 -11.58 -5.62
N GLY A 98 -4.31 -12.79 -5.56
CA GLY A 98 -5.75 -13.04 -5.56
C GLY A 98 -6.44 -12.40 -4.37
N LEU A 99 -5.91 -12.60 -3.15
CA LEU A 99 -6.43 -11.98 -1.93
C LEU A 99 -6.28 -10.45 -1.95
N THR A 100 -5.14 -9.94 -2.41
CA THR A 100 -4.92 -8.49 -2.57
C THR A 100 -5.97 -7.89 -3.49
N THR A 101 -6.27 -8.55 -4.61
CA THR A 101 -7.29 -8.10 -5.56
C THR A 101 -8.69 -8.20 -4.96
N ALA A 102 -9.02 -9.33 -4.32
CA ALA A 102 -10.32 -9.56 -3.71
C ALA A 102 -10.65 -8.56 -2.58
N ILE A 103 -9.64 -8.14 -1.81
CA ILE A 103 -9.78 -7.11 -0.76
C ILE A 103 -9.73 -5.70 -1.37
N GLY A 104 -8.80 -5.48 -2.30
CA GLY A 104 -8.55 -4.16 -2.88
C GLY A 104 -9.70 -3.66 -3.76
N VAL A 105 -10.33 -4.53 -4.55
CA VAL A 105 -11.42 -4.13 -5.45
C VAL A 105 -12.61 -3.50 -4.71
N PRO A 106 -13.16 -4.10 -3.63
CA PRO A 106 -14.19 -3.46 -2.82
C PRO A 106 -13.76 -2.10 -2.23
N VAL A 107 -12.53 -1.99 -1.75
CA VAL A 107 -11.99 -0.73 -1.19
C VAL A 107 -11.92 0.34 -2.27
N LEU A 108 -11.37 0.01 -3.44
CA LEU A 108 -11.28 0.94 -4.57
C LEU A 108 -12.66 1.32 -5.10
N TRP A 109 -13.63 0.40 -5.10
CA TRP A 109 -15.01 0.70 -5.49
C TRP A 109 -15.67 1.76 -4.60
N ILE A 110 -15.31 1.79 -3.32
CA ILE A 110 -15.84 2.78 -2.37
C ILE A 110 -15.07 4.11 -2.48
N VAL A 111 -13.74 4.05 -2.59
CA VAL A 111 -12.86 5.23 -2.50
C VAL A 111 -12.77 6.01 -3.81
N VAL A 112 -12.75 5.33 -4.97
CA VAL A 112 -12.58 5.99 -6.28
C VAL A 112 -13.73 6.97 -6.59
N PRO A 113 -15.02 6.64 -6.36
CA PRO A 113 -16.11 7.60 -6.57
C PRO A 113 -15.99 8.85 -5.71
N GLN A 114 -15.45 8.76 -4.49
CA GLN A 114 -15.22 9.90 -3.60
C GLN A 114 -14.12 10.81 -4.17
N ILE A 115 -13.05 10.20 -4.69
CA ILE A 115 -11.93 10.90 -5.34
C ILE A 115 -12.37 11.61 -6.63
N VAL A 116 -13.22 10.99 -7.45
CA VAL A 116 -13.63 11.52 -8.76
C VAL A 116 -14.85 12.44 -8.68
N GLY A 117 -15.78 12.15 -7.77
CA GLY A 117 -17.03 12.90 -7.59
C GLY A 117 -16.86 14.25 -6.92
N GLY A 118 -15.68 14.57 -6.37
CA GLY A 118 -15.41 15.86 -5.74
C GLY A 118 -16.18 16.10 -4.44
N ILE A 119 -16.63 15.03 -3.78
CA ILE A 119 -17.30 15.05 -2.47
C ILE A 119 -16.26 14.87 -1.37
#